data_AF-A0A816BPV2-F1
#
_entry.id   AF-A0A816BPV2-F1
#
_cell.length_a   1.000
_cell.length_b   1.000
_cell.length_c   1.000
_cell.angle_alpha   90.00
_cell.angle_beta   90.00
_cell.angle_gamma   90.00
#
_symmetry.space_group_name_H-M   'P 1'
#
loop_
_entity.id
_entity.type
_entity.pdbx_description
1 polymer ?
#
loop_
_entity_poly.entity_id
_entity_poly.type
_entity_poly.pdbx_seq_one_letter_code
_entity_poly.pdbx_strand_id
1 'polypeptide(L)'
;MEQEFNMTSKQIISDELMASMRLLVMTEQELNDYDISNLSKLLTTMVSIENERNVLSELENLFEEMKTVAYTTSLDDNVKRLNDEDTRLCDEERYSLIYLIGQKSIIHKVLMSIQQRRSLLDQNQEQV
;
A
#
# COMPACT_ATOMS: atom_id res chain seq x y z
N MET A 1 15.06 -23.39 20.14
CA MET A 1 15.35 -23.04 18.73
C MET A 1 14.41 -21.90 18.40
N GLU A 2 14.78 -20.70 18.80
CA GLU A 2 14.02 -19.48 18.53
C GLU A 2 14.42 -19.01 17.14
N GLN A 3 13.54 -19.22 16.16
CA GLN A 3 13.70 -18.57 14.86
C GLN A 3 13.30 -17.12 15.04
N GLU A 4 14.30 -16.24 15.15
CA GLU A 4 14.14 -14.82 14.92
C GLU A 4 13.52 -14.64 13.53
N PHE A 5 12.23 -14.29 13.51
CA PHE A 5 11.55 -13.78 12.32
C PHE A 5 12.19 -12.42 12.00
N ASN A 6 13.29 -12.48 11.26
CA ASN A 6 13.96 -11.33 10.72
C ASN A 6 13.05 -10.73 9.63
N MET A 7 12.07 -9.92 10.04
CA MET A 7 11.29 -9.08 9.14
C MET A 7 12.20 -7.97 8.64
N THR A 8 13.09 -8.29 7.70
CA THR A 8 13.50 -7.31 6.67
C THR A 8 12.23 -6.64 6.20
N SER A 9 12.15 -5.30 6.30
CA SER A 9 10.95 -4.51 6.01
C SER A 9 10.40 -4.89 4.64
N LYS A 10 9.50 -5.88 4.60
CA LYS A 10 9.03 -6.47 3.37
C LYS A 10 8.24 -5.38 2.67
N GLN A 11 8.74 -4.97 1.51
CA GLN A 11 8.11 -3.96 0.66
C GLN A 11 6.64 -4.37 0.46
N ILE A 12 5.71 -3.55 0.94
CA ILE A 12 4.29 -3.91 0.98
C ILE A 12 3.69 -3.79 -0.43
N ILE A 13 4.15 -2.79 -1.19
CA ILE A 13 3.82 -2.59 -2.61
C ILE A 13 4.99 -3.13 -3.43
N SER A 14 4.70 -4.01 -4.39
CA SER A 14 5.74 -4.60 -5.25
C SER A 14 6.27 -3.60 -6.27
N ASP A 15 7.51 -3.84 -6.74
CA ASP A 15 8.14 -2.97 -7.74
C ASP A 15 7.40 -3.01 -9.08
N GLU A 16 6.80 -4.14 -9.45
CA GLU A 16 6.00 -4.27 -10.67
C GLU A 16 4.72 -3.43 -10.61
N LEU A 17 4.06 -3.38 -9.45
CA LEU A 17 2.90 -2.51 -9.25
C LEU A 17 3.34 -1.04 -9.30
N MET A 18 4.45 -0.68 -8.65
CA MET A 18 4.99 0.68 -8.73
C MET A 18 5.31 1.08 -10.17
N ALA A 19 5.99 0.23 -10.94
CA ALA A 19 6.32 0.48 -12.34
C ALA A 19 5.07 0.66 -13.20
N SER A 20 4.04 -0.16 -12.96
CA SER A 20 2.75 -0.07 -13.66
C SER A 20 2.04 1.26 -13.34
N MET A 21 2.05 1.68 -12.08
CA MET A 21 1.47 2.96 -11.67
C MET A 21 2.24 4.14 -12.24
N ARG A 22 3.58 4.09 -12.26
CA ARG A 22 4.44 5.12 -12.85
C ARG A 22 4.04 5.38 -14.29
N LEU A 23 3.92 4.30 -15.08
CA LEU A 23 3.48 4.35 -16.47
C LEU A 23 2.06 4.92 -16.60
N LEU A 24 1.13 4.48 -15.75
CA LEU A 24 -0.27 4.91 -15.78
C LEU A 24 -0.44 6.42 -15.59
N VAL A 25 0.36 7.04 -14.73
CA VAL A 25 0.26 8.47 -14.39
C VAL A 25 1.26 9.36 -15.14
N MET A 26 1.95 8.81 -16.15
CA MET A 26 2.86 9.61 -16.99
C MET A 26 2.11 10.69 -17.76
N THR A 27 2.74 11.84 -17.87
CA THR A 27 2.34 12.87 -18.84
C THR A 27 2.70 12.44 -20.27
N GLU A 28 2.11 13.09 -21.27
CA GLU A 28 2.46 12.86 -22.69
C GLU A 28 3.96 13.10 -22.95
N GLN A 29 4.55 14.11 -22.30
CA GLN A 29 5.97 14.38 -22.42
C GLN A 29 6.83 13.25 -21.84
N GLU A 30 6.48 12.75 -20.64
CA GLU A 30 7.18 11.61 -20.04
C GLU A 30 7.04 10.36 -20.91
N LEU A 31 5.87 10.09 -21.49
CA LEU A 31 5.66 8.94 -22.38
C LEU A 31 6.55 8.99 -23.63
N ASN A 32 6.84 10.19 -24.17
CA ASN A 32 7.71 10.35 -25.33
C ASN A 32 9.17 9.97 -25.06
N ASP A 33 9.59 9.97 -23.79
CA ASP A 33 10.94 9.58 -23.38
C ASP A 33 11.07 8.06 -23.13
N TYR A 34 9.97 7.32 -23.20
CA TYR A 34 9.92 5.87 -22.94
C TYR A 34 9.52 5.06 -24.18
N ASP A 35 10.19 3.92 -24.35
CA ASP A 35 9.88 2.91 -25.36
C ASP A 35 10.12 1.49 -24.79
N ILE A 36 9.91 0.47 -25.62
CA ILE A 36 10.07 -0.94 -25.21
C ILE A 36 11.52 -1.23 -24.73
N SER A 37 12.52 -0.51 -25.25
CA SER A 37 13.92 -0.74 -24.90
C SER A 37 14.28 -0.25 -23.50
N ASN A 38 13.54 0.73 -22.97
CA ASN A 38 13.87 1.39 -21.70
C ASN A 38 12.78 1.25 -20.62
N LEU A 39 11.64 0.63 -20.93
CA LEU A 39 10.52 0.43 -20.01
C LEU A 39 10.91 -0.29 -18.70
N SER A 40 11.89 -1.18 -18.76
CA SER A 40 12.40 -1.90 -17.58
C SER A 40 13.00 -0.97 -16.52
N LYS A 41 13.41 0.25 -16.88
CA LYS A 41 13.90 1.27 -15.94
C LYS A 41 12.83 1.66 -14.91
N LEU A 42 11.54 1.52 -15.24
CA LEU A 42 10.43 1.84 -14.34
C LEU A 42 10.40 0.95 -13.09
N LEU A 43 11.03 -0.23 -13.12
CA LEU A 43 11.13 -1.12 -11.96
C LEU A 43 12.10 -0.57 -10.91
N THR A 44 13.16 0.09 -11.35
CA THR A 44 14.27 0.48 -10.47
C THR A 44 14.37 1.97 -10.21
N THR A 45 13.78 2.78 -11.09
CA THR A 45 14.02 4.23 -11.14
C THR A 45 12.70 4.98 -11.22
N MET A 46 12.62 6.10 -10.49
CA MET A 46 11.53 7.06 -10.60
C MET A 46 11.59 7.78 -11.95
N VAL A 47 10.44 8.08 -12.53
CA VAL A 47 10.33 8.86 -13.79
C VAL A 47 10.68 10.32 -13.52
N SER A 48 9.98 10.91 -12.56
CA SER A 48 10.19 12.26 -12.05
C SER A 48 9.65 12.29 -10.62
N ILE A 49 10.03 13.32 -9.83
CA ILE A 49 9.48 13.48 -8.48
C ILE A 49 7.97 13.71 -8.52
N GLU A 50 7.50 14.47 -9.51
CA GLU A 50 6.07 14.75 -9.68
C GLU A 50 5.29 13.50 -10.08
N ASN A 51 5.83 12.68 -10.99
CA ASN A 51 5.25 11.38 -11.32
C ASN A 51 5.14 10.48 -10.08
N GLU A 52 6.20 10.40 -9.25
CA GLU A 52 6.15 9.59 -8.02
C GLU A 52 5.12 10.13 -7.02
N ARG A 53 4.94 11.46 -6.91
CA ARG A 53 3.85 12.05 -6.11
C ARG A 53 2.48 11.64 -6.61
N ASN A 54 2.26 11.67 -7.93
CA ASN A 54 1.02 11.26 -8.55
C ASN A 54 0.74 9.77 -8.30
N VAL A 55 1.76 8.91 -8.45
CA VAL A 55 1.65 7.47 -8.11
C VAL A 55 1.20 7.28 -6.65
N LEU A 56 1.87 7.94 -5.71
CA LEU A 56 1.53 7.83 -4.29
C LEU A 56 0.12 8.35 -4.00
N SER A 57 -0.31 9.42 -4.67
CA SER A 57 -1.66 9.97 -4.54
C SER A 57 -2.74 9.02 -5.07
N GLU A 58 -2.53 8.43 -6.25
CA GLU A 58 -3.47 7.46 -6.83
C GLU A 58 -3.58 6.19 -5.96
N LEU A 59 -2.46 5.69 -5.45
CA LEU A 59 -2.47 4.55 -4.54
C LEU A 59 -3.18 4.89 -3.21
N GLU A 60 -2.91 6.07 -2.63
CA GLU A 60 -3.58 6.51 -1.40
C GLU A 60 -5.09 6.61 -1.58
N ASN A 61 -5.54 7.24 -2.67
CA ASN A 61 -6.96 7.35 -3.02
C ASN A 61 -7.60 5.96 -3.16
N LEU A 62 -6.98 5.07 -3.92
CA LEU A 62 -7.48 3.69 -4.11
C LEU A 62 -7.64 2.96 -2.78
N PHE A 63 -6.63 3.02 -1.90
CA PHE A 63 -6.66 2.29 -0.64
C PHE A 63 -7.61 2.92 0.40
N GLU A 64 -7.76 4.25 0.42
CA GLU A 64 -8.79 4.91 1.24
C GLU A 64 -10.21 4.62 0.73
N GLU A 65 -10.42 4.56 -0.58
CA GLU A 65 -11.70 4.12 -1.16
C GLU A 65 -12.02 2.67 -0.80
N MET A 66 -11.04 1.75 -0.94
CA MET A 66 -11.23 0.37 -0.51
C MET A 66 -11.58 0.27 0.97
N LYS A 67 -10.92 1.07 1.81
CA LYS A 67 -11.17 1.10 3.26
C LYS A 67 -12.58 1.61 3.61
N THR A 68 -13.06 2.64 2.90
CA THR A 68 -14.33 3.31 3.21
C THR A 68 -15.54 2.67 2.54
N VAL A 69 -15.40 2.19 1.30
CA VAL A 69 -16.50 1.63 0.51
C VAL A 69 -16.70 0.14 0.78
N ALA A 70 -15.61 -0.62 0.96
CA ALA A 70 -15.71 -2.08 1.07
C ALA A 70 -16.01 -2.58 2.50
N TYR A 71 -15.82 -1.76 3.53
CA TYR A 71 -15.92 -2.19 4.92
C TYR A 71 -16.88 -1.35 5.76
N THR A 72 -17.93 -2.01 6.27
CA THR A 72 -18.97 -1.40 7.12
C THR A 72 -18.60 -1.29 8.60
N THR A 73 -17.46 -1.83 9.00
CA THR A 73 -16.98 -1.87 10.40
C THR A 73 -15.55 -1.33 10.49
N SER A 74 -15.12 -0.83 11.64
CA SER A 74 -13.71 -0.45 11.83
C SER A 74 -12.82 -1.67 12.11
N LEU A 75 -11.49 -1.51 11.97
CA LEU A 75 -10.52 -2.54 12.37
C LEU A 75 -10.60 -2.82 13.86
N ASP A 76 -10.66 -1.75 14.68
CA ASP A 76 -10.70 -1.84 16.14
C ASP A 76 -11.96 -2.58 16.62
N ASP A 77 -13.12 -2.30 16.02
CA ASP A 77 -14.36 -2.99 16.38
C ASP A 77 -14.30 -4.48 16.05
N ASN A 78 -13.63 -4.86 14.96
CA ASN A 78 -13.46 -6.27 14.60
C ASN A 78 -12.49 -6.98 15.55
N VAL A 79 -11.38 -6.34 15.91
CA VAL A 79 -10.43 -6.89 16.89
C VAL A 79 -11.08 -7.04 18.26
N LYS A 80 -11.86 -6.04 18.70
CA LYS A 80 -12.64 -6.13 19.94
C LYS A 80 -13.61 -7.30 19.89
N ARG A 81 -14.41 -7.43 18.82
CA ARG A 81 -15.36 -8.53 18.66
C ARG A 81 -14.68 -9.91 18.64
N LEU A 82 -13.48 -10.02 18.06
CA LEU A 82 -12.74 -11.29 18.01
C LEU A 82 -12.23 -11.71 19.40
N ASN A 83 -11.84 -10.74 20.23
CA ASN A 83 -11.26 -10.97 21.56
C ASN A 83 -12.29 -10.91 22.69
N ASP A 84 -13.54 -10.61 22.39
CA ASP A 84 -14.62 -10.54 23.38
C ASP A 84 -15.06 -11.95 23.79
N GLU A 85 -14.73 -12.32 25.03
CA GLU A 85 -15.05 -13.64 25.61
C GLU A 85 -16.56 -13.88 25.76
N ASP A 86 -17.36 -12.80 25.85
CA ASP A 86 -18.82 -12.88 25.91
C ASP A 86 -19.45 -13.11 24.53
N THR A 87 -18.73 -12.79 23.46
CA THR A 87 -19.18 -13.00 22.09
C THR A 87 -18.89 -14.45 21.65
N ARG A 88 -19.94 -15.27 21.60
CA ARG A 88 -19.86 -16.63 21.04
C ARG A 88 -19.88 -16.57 19.51
N LEU A 89 -18.71 -16.69 18.89
CA LEU A 89 -18.56 -16.89 17.45
C LEU A 89 -18.49 -18.38 17.13
N CYS A 90 -19.21 -18.82 16.10
CA CYS A 90 -18.91 -20.12 15.49
C CYS A 90 -17.57 -20.07 14.73
N ASP A 91 -17.03 -21.22 14.32
CA ASP A 91 -15.71 -21.26 13.70
C ASP A 91 -15.69 -20.52 12.36
N GLU A 92 -16.75 -20.63 11.56
CA GLU A 92 -16.89 -19.91 10.28
C GLU A 92 -16.90 -18.39 10.48
N GLU A 93 -17.62 -17.90 11.50
CA GLU A 93 -17.64 -16.48 11.85
C GLU A 93 -16.28 -16.00 12.34
N ARG A 94 -15.59 -16.82 13.16
CA ARG A 94 -14.25 -16.50 13.64
C ARG A 94 -13.26 -16.40 12.48
N TYR A 95 -13.25 -17.35 11.55
CA TYR A 95 -12.38 -17.30 10.37
C TYR A 95 -12.70 -16.12 9.46
N SER A 96 -13.98 -15.83 9.24
CA SER A 96 -14.40 -14.67 8.46
C SER A 96 -13.93 -13.36 9.09
N LEU A 97 -14.02 -13.25 10.42
CA LEU A 97 -13.57 -12.08 11.17
C LEU A 97 -12.04 -11.92 11.13
N ILE A 98 -11.29 -13.01 11.30
CA ILE A 98 -9.82 -13.00 11.17
C ILE A 98 -9.41 -12.57 9.76
N TYR A 99 -10.06 -13.10 8.72
CA TYR A 99 -9.79 -12.72 7.35
C TYR A 99 -10.03 -11.22 7.11
N LEU A 100 -11.17 -10.71 7.59
CA LEU A 100 -11.52 -9.30 7.51
C LEU A 100 -10.51 -8.38 8.22
N ILE A 101 -10.09 -8.75 9.43
CA ILE A 101 -9.05 -8.04 10.20
C ILE A 101 -7.73 -8.03 9.42
N GLY A 102 -7.36 -9.16 8.83
CA GLY A 102 -6.14 -9.30 8.02
C GLY A 102 -6.13 -8.34 6.84
N GLN A 103 -7.22 -8.31 6.05
CA GLN A 103 -7.32 -7.40 4.90
C GLN A 103 -7.21 -5.92 5.30
N LYS A 104 -7.96 -5.50 6.34
CA LYS A 104 -7.90 -4.12 6.84
C LYS A 104 -6.53 -3.74 7.35
N SER A 105 -5.86 -4.67 8.04
CA SER A 105 -4.51 -4.48 8.54
C SER A 105 -3.50 -4.30 7.41
N ILE A 106 -3.66 -5.03 6.29
CA ILE A 106 -2.82 -4.86 5.10
C ILE A 106 -3.02 -3.47 4.51
N ILE A 107 -4.27 -3.05 4.29
CA ILE A 107 -4.60 -1.73 3.73
C ILE A 107 -4.02 -0.60 4.61
N HIS A 108 -4.19 -0.69 5.93
CA HIS A 108 -3.63 0.29 6.86
C HIS A 108 -2.11 0.38 6.75
N LYS A 109 -1.41 -0.76 6.69
CA LYS A 109 0.05 -0.78 6.52
C LYS A 109 0.48 -0.20 5.17
N VAL A 110 -0.27 -0.44 4.09
CA VAL A 110 -0.01 0.18 2.78
C VAL A 110 -0.10 1.70 2.88
N LEU A 111 -1.19 2.23 3.46
CA LEU A 111 -1.40 3.66 3.63
C LEU A 111 -0.29 4.31 4.46
N MET A 112 0.11 3.69 5.57
CA MET A 112 1.25 4.15 6.36
C MET A 112 2.55 4.16 5.55
N SER A 113 2.80 3.13 4.74
CA SER A 113 3.99 3.08 3.88
C SER A 113 3.98 4.15 2.78
N ILE A 114 2.80 4.48 2.23
CA ILE A 114 2.66 5.56 1.24
C ILE A 114 2.99 6.91 1.90
N GLN A 115 2.45 7.18 3.09
CA GLN A 115 2.73 8.40 3.84
C GLN A 115 4.21 8.56 4.17
N GLN A 116 4.87 7.48 4.63
CA GLN A 116 6.31 7.47 4.88
C GLN A 116 7.12 7.79 3.62
N ARG A 117 6.78 7.17 2.48
CA ARG A 117 7.45 7.44 1.20
C ARG A 117 7.26 8.90 0.75
N ARG A 118 6.06 9.45 0.92
CA ARG A 118 5.76 10.86 0.61
C ARG A 118 6.62 11.81 1.46
N SER A 119 6.70 11.58 2.77
CA SER A 119 7.56 12.38 3.65
C SER A 119 9.03 12.33 3.26
N LEU A 120 9.54 11.15 2.87
CA LEU A 120 10.93 11.01 2.38
C LEU A 120 11.16 11.74 1.05
N LEU A 121 10.17 11.70 0.15
CA LEU A 121 10.23 12.38 -1.15
C LEU A 121 10.30 13.91 -0.97
N ASP A 122 9.50 14.45 -0.04
CA ASP A 122 9.47 15.87 0.26
C ASP A 122 10.76 16.35 0.97
N GLN A 123 11.31 15.56 1.90
CA GLN A 123 12.59 15.86 2.56
C GLN A 123 13.78 15.92 1.58
N ASN A 124 13.78 15.05 0.57
CA ASN A 124 14.85 15.03 -0.43
C ASN A 124 14.79 16.21 -1.41
N GLN A 125 13.64 16.91 -1.52
CA GLN A 125 13.54 18.15 -2.30
C GLN A 125 14.09 19.36 -1.56
N GLU A 126 14.01 19.42 -0.23
CA GLU A 126 14.51 20.56 0.56
C GLU A 126 16.05 20.61 0.64
N GLN A 127 16.74 19.58 0.15
CA GLN A 127 18.21 19.46 0.18
C GLN A 127 18.89 19.77 -1.17
N VAL A 128 18.12 20.09 -2.22
CA VAL A 128 18.60 20.44 -3.57
C VAL A 128 18.32 21.91 -3.86
#